data_AF-A0A355ACS0-F1
#
_entry.id   AF-A0A355ACS0-F1
#
_cell.length_a   1.000
_cell.length_b   1.000
_cell.length_c   1.000
_cell.angle_alpha   90.00
_cell.angle_beta   90.00
_cell.angle_gamma   90.00
#
_symmetry.space_group_name_H-M   'P 1'
#
loop_
_entity.id
_entity.type
_entity.pdbx_description
1 polymer ?
#
loop_
_entity_poly.entity_id
_entity_poly.type
_entity_poly.pdbx_seq_one_letter_code
_entity_poly.pdbx_strand_id
1 'polypeptide(L)'
;TPWHKTTLLVLAITMHNIPEGLAVGVLFGGVAAGFDGATIGGAVALAIGIGLQNFPEGFAVAMPLRRQGVSRFKSFWYGQLSAVVEPIAAVLGAWAVLSFQPILPYALAFAAGAMIFVVVEEVIPETQQDKYTDIATMGFILGFIIMMSMDVGLG
;
A
#
# COMPACT_ATOMS: atom_id res chain seq x y z
N THR A 1 -10.55 0.94 -24.66
CA THR A 1 -11.94 0.70 -24.16
C THR A 1 -12.03 1.14 -22.70
N PRO A 2 -13.22 1.48 -22.15
CA PRO A 2 -13.36 1.84 -20.72
C PRO A 2 -12.82 0.75 -19.78
N TRP A 3 -12.94 -0.52 -20.18
CA TRP A 3 -12.33 -1.68 -19.52
C TRP A 3 -10.82 -1.59 -19.37
N HIS A 4 -10.12 -1.05 -20.38
CA HIS A 4 -8.66 -0.96 -20.37
C HIS A 4 -8.15 -0.08 -19.23
N LYS A 5 -8.79 1.08 -18.97
CA LYS A 5 -8.39 1.98 -17.87
C LYS A 5 -8.59 1.33 -16.50
N THR A 6 -9.69 0.61 -16.31
CA THR A 6 -9.98 -0.06 -15.03
C THR A 6 -9.07 -1.27 -14.80
N THR A 7 -8.78 -2.05 -15.83
CA THR A 7 -7.79 -3.13 -15.72
C THR A 7 -6.40 -2.58 -15.40
N LEU A 8 -5.97 -1.49 -16.04
CA LEU A 8 -4.70 -0.84 -15.73
C LEU A 8 -4.64 -0.34 -14.28
N LEU A 9 -5.72 0.28 -13.78
CA LEU A 9 -5.80 0.72 -12.38
C LEU A 9 -5.72 -0.45 -11.40
N VAL A 10 -6.48 -1.54 -11.65
CA VAL A 10 -6.43 -2.75 -10.81
C VAL A 10 -5.03 -3.33 -10.79
N LEU A 11 -4.37 -3.44 -11.95
CA LEU A 11 -3.01 -3.95 -12.07
C LEU A 11 -1.99 -3.03 -11.37
N ALA A 12 -2.12 -1.72 -11.53
CA ALA A 12 -1.25 -0.75 -10.87
C ALA A 12 -1.33 -0.88 -9.34
N ILE A 13 -2.54 -0.90 -8.78
CA ILE A 13 -2.75 -1.07 -7.34
C ILE A 13 -2.27 -2.47 -6.88
N THR A 14 -2.51 -3.52 -7.67
CA THR A 14 -1.98 -4.85 -7.33
C THR A 14 -0.45 -4.86 -7.30
N MET A 15 0.23 -4.16 -8.21
CA MET A 15 1.70 -4.06 -8.17
C MET A 15 2.19 -3.22 -6.99
N HIS A 16 1.44 -2.23 -6.55
CA HIS A 16 1.70 -1.37 -5.39
C HIS A 16 1.73 -2.16 -4.07
N ASN A 17 0.82 -3.13 -3.97
CA ASN A 17 0.69 -4.00 -2.80
C ASN A 17 1.88 -4.96 -2.61
N ILE A 18 2.73 -5.15 -3.63
CA ILE A 18 3.95 -5.98 -3.51
C ILE A 18 4.99 -5.33 -2.58
N PRO A 19 5.44 -4.08 -2.81
CA PRO A 19 6.27 -3.34 -1.86
C PRO A 19 5.74 -3.32 -0.43
N GLU A 20 4.44 -3.16 -0.24
CA GLU A 20 3.81 -3.13 1.09
C GLU A 20 3.92 -4.47 1.81
N GLY A 21 3.54 -5.56 1.14
CA GLY A 21 3.73 -6.90 1.67
C GLY A 21 5.21 -7.18 1.98
N LEU A 22 6.12 -6.82 1.06
CA LEU A 22 7.56 -6.95 1.29
C LEU A 22 8.01 -6.18 2.54
N ALA A 23 7.52 -4.95 2.76
CA ALA A 23 7.88 -4.13 3.91
C ALA A 23 7.45 -4.80 5.24
N VAL A 24 6.23 -5.33 5.31
CA VAL A 24 5.76 -6.12 6.46
C VAL A 24 6.67 -7.33 6.68
N GLY A 25 6.93 -8.09 5.63
CA GLY A 25 7.80 -9.27 5.67
C GLY A 25 9.21 -8.97 6.16
N VAL A 26 9.81 -7.91 5.64
CA VAL A 26 11.16 -7.48 6.01
C VAL A 26 11.23 -7.07 7.47
N LEU A 27 10.23 -6.36 7.98
CA LEU A 27 10.23 -5.90 9.36
C LEU A 27 10.10 -7.08 10.34
N PHE A 28 9.18 -8.01 10.09
CA PHE A 28 9.07 -9.25 10.88
C PHE A 28 10.29 -10.17 10.72
N GLY A 29 10.88 -10.25 9.53
CA GLY A 29 12.11 -10.99 9.27
C GLY A 29 13.31 -10.41 10.03
N GLY A 30 13.42 -9.07 10.10
CA GLY A 30 14.45 -8.36 10.86
C GLY A 30 14.33 -8.61 12.36
N VAL A 31 13.10 -8.64 12.88
CA VAL A 31 12.82 -9.05 14.27
C VAL A 31 13.29 -10.48 14.52
N ALA A 32 12.94 -11.42 13.64
CA ALA A 32 13.33 -12.82 13.78
C ALA A 32 14.85 -13.04 13.66
N ALA A 33 15.52 -12.22 12.85
CA ALA A 33 16.97 -12.23 12.67
C ALA A 33 17.74 -11.48 13.78
N GLY A 34 17.04 -10.80 14.69
CA GLY A 34 17.64 -10.09 15.83
C GLY A 34 18.36 -8.80 15.46
N PHE A 35 17.87 -8.05 14.47
CA PHE A 35 18.47 -6.76 14.12
C PHE A 35 18.20 -5.70 15.18
N ASP A 36 19.23 -4.94 15.53
CA ASP A 36 19.09 -3.80 16.42
C ASP A 36 18.11 -2.78 15.83
N GLY A 37 17.08 -2.42 16.60
CA GLY A 37 16.01 -1.51 16.19
C GLY A 37 14.80 -2.17 15.53
N ALA A 38 14.86 -3.46 15.16
CA ALA A 38 13.69 -4.19 14.69
C ALA A 38 12.88 -4.72 15.89
N THR A 39 11.72 -4.12 16.16
CA THR A 39 10.84 -4.50 17.27
C THR A 39 9.56 -5.19 16.76
N ILE A 40 9.03 -6.14 17.53
CA ILE A 40 7.69 -6.71 17.26
C ILE A 40 6.64 -5.59 17.22
N GLY A 41 6.77 -4.60 18.11
CA GLY A 41 5.89 -3.43 18.15
C GLY A 41 5.85 -2.68 16.82
N GLY A 42 7.01 -2.29 16.30
CA GLY A 42 7.12 -1.59 15.01
C GLY A 42 6.65 -2.45 13.83
N ALA A 43 6.93 -3.75 13.84
CA ALA A 43 6.44 -4.68 12.82
C ALA A 43 4.91 -4.77 12.79
N VAL A 44 4.27 -4.86 13.96
CA VAL A 44 2.81 -4.86 14.11
C VAL A 44 2.23 -3.49 13.75
N ALA A 45 2.86 -2.40 14.18
CA ALA A 45 2.45 -1.04 13.85
C ALA A 45 2.36 -0.82 12.34
N LEU A 46 3.42 -1.17 11.61
CA LEU A 46 3.48 -1.07 10.16
C LEU A 46 2.39 -1.94 9.49
N ALA A 47 2.22 -3.19 9.94
CA ALA A 47 1.22 -4.08 9.39
C ALA A 47 -0.22 -3.56 9.58
N ILE A 48 -0.52 -2.94 10.73
CA ILE A 48 -1.82 -2.30 10.97
C ILE A 48 -1.95 -1.05 10.09
N GLY A 49 -0.89 -0.25 9.94
CA GLY A 49 -0.85 0.93 9.06
C GLY A 49 -1.22 0.58 7.62
N ILE A 50 -0.52 -0.41 7.06
CA ILE A 50 -0.79 -0.95 5.72
C ILE A 50 -2.21 -1.52 5.63
N GLY A 51 -2.66 -2.29 6.64
CA GLY A 51 -4.04 -2.79 6.66
C GLY A 51 -5.09 -1.67 6.62
N LEU A 52 -4.82 -0.52 7.23
CA LEU A 52 -5.73 0.61 7.28
C LEU A 52 -5.82 1.36 5.95
N GLN A 53 -4.71 1.59 5.25
CA GLN A 53 -4.71 2.22 3.92
C GLN A 53 -5.26 1.30 2.81
N ASN A 54 -5.13 -0.02 2.98
CA ASN A 54 -5.58 -0.98 1.95
C ASN A 54 -7.10 -1.06 1.87
N PHE A 55 -7.82 -0.58 2.90
CA PHE A 55 -9.27 -0.44 2.84
C PHE A 55 -9.72 0.68 1.86
N PRO A 56 -9.25 1.94 1.99
CA PRO A 56 -9.42 2.97 0.95
C PRO A 56 -8.97 2.52 -0.45
N GLU A 57 -7.84 1.84 -0.59
CA GLU A 57 -7.34 1.39 -1.90
C GLU A 57 -8.21 0.31 -2.53
N GLY A 58 -8.62 -0.70 -1.76
CA GLY A 58 -9.57 -1.71 -2.23
C GLY A 58 -10.89 -1.08 -2.67
N PHE A 59 -11.34 -0.01 -2.00
CA PHE A 59 -12.49 0.77 -2.44
C PHE A 59 -12.23 1.54 -3.75
N ALA A 60 -11.03 2.10 -3.92
CA ALA A 60 -10.59 2.76 -5.16
C ALA A 60 -10.55 1.79 -6.36
N VAL A 61 -10.28 0.50 -6.13
CA VAL A 61 -10.40 -0.56 -7.15
C VAL A 61 -11.87 -0.95 -7.40
N ALA A 62 -12.66 -1.12 -6.33
CA ALA A 62 -14.03 -1.62 -6.42
C ALA A 62 -15.00 -0.63 -7.10
N MET A 63 -14.85 0.67 -6.86
CA MET A 63 -15.78 1.70 -7.33
C MET A 63 -15.80 1.87 -8.86
N PRO A 64 -14.66 1.94 -9.57
CA PRO A 64 -14.64 1.96 -11.04
C PRO A 64 -15.30 0.73 -11.66
N LEU A 65 -15.03 -0.47 -11.12
CA LEU A 65 -15.68 -1.71 -11.56
C LEU A 65 -17.20 -1.65 -11.37
N ARG A 66 -17.64 -1.10 -10.23
CA ARG A 66 -19.07 -0.90 -9.95
C ARG A 66 -19.72 0.06 -10.94
N ARG A 67 -19.06 1.17 -11.26
CA ARG A 67 -19.50 2.17 -12.26
C ARG A 67 -19.62 1.58 -13.67
N GLN A 68 -18.83 0.55 -13.98
CA GLN A 68 -18.89 -0.17 -15.25
C GLN A 68 -19.95 -1.28 -15.30
N GLY A 69 -20.78 -1.41 -14.27
CA GLY A 69 -21.90 -2.36 -14.25
C GLY A 69 -21.61 -3.70 -13.59
N VAL A 70 -20.42 -3.91 -13.02
CA VAL A 70 -20.12 -5.10 -12.22
C VAL A 70 -21.00 -5.12 -10.96
N SER A 71 -21.47 -6.30 -10.55
CA SER A 71 -22.29 -6.46 -9.35
C SER A 71 -21.52 -6.07 -8.08
N ARG A 72 -22.21 -5.52 -7.08
CA ARG A 72 -21.62 -5.06 -5.79
C ARG A 72 -20.66 -6.09 -5.18
N PHE A 73 -21.08 -7.36 -5.12
CA PHE A 73 -20.28 -8.43 -4.54
C PHE A 73 -19.00 -8.71 -5.32
N LYS A 74 -19.09 -8.80 -6.66
CA LYS A 74 -17.90 -8.98 -7.51
C LYS A 74 -16.95 -7.78 -7.42
N SER A 75 -17.46 -6.55 -7.44
CA SER A 75 -16.63 -5.35 -7.29
C SER A 75 -15.87 -5.34 -5.97
N PHE A 76 -16.53 -5.69 -4.87
CA PHE A 76 -15.90 -5.83 -3.56
C PHE A 76 -14.81 -6.92 -3.58
N TRP A 77 -15.10 -8.09 -4.13
CA TRP A 77 -14.12 -9.17 -4.24
C TRP A 77 -12.90 -8.79 -5.07
N TYR A 78 -13.07 -8.10 -6.18
CA TYR A 78 -11.93 -7.61 -6.97
C TYR A 78 -11.08 -6.59 -6.20
N GLY A 79 -11.71 -5.74 -5.38
CA GLY A 79 -11.00 -4.82 -4.49
C GLY A 79 -10.20 -5.54 -3.40
N GLN A 80 -10.65 -6.68 -2.89
CA GLN A 80 -9.85 -7.47 -1.94
C GLN A 80 -8.79 -8.32 -2.64
N LEU A 81 -9.09 -8.82 -3.84
CA LEU A 81 -8.15 -9.65 -4.59
C LEU A 81 -6.92 -8.86 -5.06
N SER A 82 -6.99 -7.53 -5.21
CA SER A 82 -5.80 -6.74 -5.50
C SER A 82 -4.76 -6.78 -4.36
N ALA A 83 -5.19 -7.02 -3.11
CA ALA A 83 -4.31 -7.15 -1.94
C ALA A 83 -3.77 -8.58 -1.74
N VAL A 84 -4.20 -9.57 -2.53
CA VAL A 84 -3.80 -10.99 -2.34
C VAL A 84 -2.30 -11.22 -2.51
N VAL A 85 -1.60 -10.29 -3.15
CA VAL A 85 -0.14 -10.35 -3.34
C VAL A 85 0.62 -10.04 -2.06
N GLU A 86 0.04 -9.32 -1.09
CA GLU A 86 0.72 -8.90 0.14
C GLU A 86 1.20 -10.07 1.00
N PRO A 87 0.38 -11.10 1.31
CA PRO A 87 0.87 -12.23 2.10
C PRO A 87 2.02 -12.98 1.41
N ILE A 88 1.98 -13.10 0.09
CA ILE A 88 3.03 -13.76 -0.70
C ILE A 88 4.31 -12.91 -0.63
N ALA A 89 4.18 -11.61 -0.87
CA ALA A 89 5.27 -10.66 -0.79
C ALA A 89 5.87 -10.58 0.62
N ALA A 90 5.05 -10.69 1.68
CA ALA A 90 5.51 -10.71 3.06
C ALA A 90 6.37 -11.93 3.38
N VAL A 91 5.99 -13.12 2.91
CA VAL A 91 6.84 -14.32 3.05
C VAL A 91 8.16 -14.13 2.32
N LEU A 92 8.13 -13.59 1.10
CA LEU A 92 9.34 -13.30 0.32
C LEU A 92 10.22 -12.24 1.00
N GLY A 93 9.63 -11.21 1.60
CA GLY A 93 10.33 -10.17 2.33
C GLY A 93 11.04 -10.70 3.57
N ALA A 94 10.35 -11.54 4.35
CA ALA A 94 10.94 -12.21 5.50
C ALA A 94 12.11 -13.13 5.11
N TRP A 95 11.98 -13.86 3.99
CA TRP A 95 13.06 -14.66 3.43
C TRP A 95 14.22 -13.81 2.90
N ALA A 96 13.93 -12.67 2.27
CA ALA A 96 14.93 -11.77 1.71
C ALA A 96 15.84 -11.18 2.79
N VAL A 97 15.32 -10.94 3.99
CA VAL A 97 16.14 -10.50 5.15
C VAL A 97 17.27 -11.49 5.42
N LEU A 98 17.00 -12.79 5.34
CA LEU A 98 17.99 -13.83 5.63
C LEU A 98 19.04 -13.99 4.52
N SER A 99 18.73 -13.54 3.30
CA SER A 99 19.54 -13.83 2.10
C SER A 99 20.23 -12.59 1.50
N PHE A 100 19.68 -11.40 1.71
CA PHE A 100 20.03 -10.17 0.98
C PHE A 100 20.21 -8.95 1.90
N GLN A 101 20.63 -9.16 3.15
CA GLN A 101 20.83 -8.11 4.16
C GLN A 101 21.48 -6.81 3.64
N PRO A 102 22.61 -6.85 2.90
CA PRO A 102 23.32 -5.61 2.51
C PRO A 102 22.57 -4.76 1.50
N ILE A 103 21.72 -5.35 0.65
CA ILE A 103 21.01 -4.63 -0.42
C ILE A 103 19.63 -4.14 0.04
N LEU A 104 19.11 -4.71 1.14
CA LEU A 104 17.75 -4.48 1.61
C LEU A 104 17.43 -3.01 1.92
N PRO A 105 18.30 -2.22 2.60
CA PRO A 105 18.02 -0.81 2.88
C PRO A 105 17.89 0.01 1.59
N TYR A 106 18.71 -0.29 0.58
CA TYR A 106 18.67 0.39 -0.71
C TYR A 106 17.41 0.03 -1.50
N ALA A 107 16.99 -1.24 -1.46
CA ALA A 107 15.77 -1.69 -2.10
C ALA A 107 14.52 -1.05 -1.47
N LEU A 108 14.46 -0.98 -0.13
CA LEU A 108 13.37 -0.29 0.58
C LEU A 108 13.36 1.21 0.32
N ALA A 109 14.53 1.87 0.32
CA ALA A 109 14.63 3.29 -0.01
C ALA A 109 14.19 3.58 -1.45
N PHE A 110 14.56 2.72 -2.40
CA PHE A 110 14.09 2.80 -3.78
C PHE A 110 12.58 2.63 -3.88
N ALA A 111 12.01 1.64 -3.17
CA ALA A 111 10.56 1.44 -3.13
C ALA A 111 9.83 2.66 -2.54
N ALA A 112 10.29 3.19 -1.40
CA ALA A 112 9.73 4.40 -0.80
C ALA A 112 9.81 5.60 -1.75
N GLY A 113 10.93 5.78 -2.46
CA GLY A 113 11.09 6.84 -3.47
C GLY A 113 10.12 6.69 -4.64
N ALA A 114 9.91 5.47 -5.15
CA ALA A 114 8.95 5.20 -6.21
C ALA A 114 7.51 5.52 -5.77
N MET A 115 7.16 5.23 -4.52
CA MET A 115 5.84 5.54 -3.95
C MET A 115 5.62 7.05 -3.86
N ILE A 116 6.61 7.81 -3.39
CA ILE A 116 6.56 9.27 -3.37
C ILE A 116 6.37 9.83 -4.79
N PHE A 117 7.11 9.30 -5.78
CA PHE A 117 6.96 9.71 -7.18
C PHE A 117 5.52 9.50 -7.68
N VAL A 118 4.92 8.33 -7.47
CA VAL A 118 3.54 8.02 -7.88
C VAL A 118 2.54 8.98 -7.21
N VAL A 119 2.70 9.23 -5.91
CA VAL A 119 1.82 10.16 -5.19
C VAL A 119 1.89 11.57 -5.77
N VAL A 120 3.10 12.05 -6.05
CA VAL A 120 3.35 13.43 -6.51
C VAL A 120 2.94 13.64 -7.97
N GLU A 121 3.32 12.72 -8.86
CA GLU A 121 3.11 12.87 -10.31
C GLU A 121 1.76 12.36 -10.79
N GLU A 122 1.14 11.41 -10.07
CA GLU A 122 -0.12 10.81 -10.51
C GLU A 122 -1.28 11.14 -9.57
N VAL A 123 -1.18 10.78 -8.29
CA VAL A 123 -2.32 10.85 -7.35
C VAL A 123 -2.74 12.30 -7.08
N ILE A 124 -1.81 13.18 -6.70
CA ILE A 124 -2.13 14.57 -6.40
C ILE A 124 -2.73 15.25 -7.65
N PRO A 125 -2.09 15.25 -8.84
CA PRO A 125 -2.66 15.87 -10.03
C PRO A 125 -4.02 15.32 -10.43
N GLU A 126 -4.24 13.99 -10.34
CA GLU A 126 -5.53 13.38 -10.68
C GLU A 126 -6.65 13.88 -9.77
N THR A 127 -6.39 14.01 -8.46
CA THR A 127 -7.40 14.53 -7.52
C THR A 127 -7.75 16.00 -7.75
N GLN A 128 -6.86 16.76 -8.39
CA GLN A 128 -7.07 18.18 -8.68
C GLN A 128 -7.81 18.45 -10.01
N GLN A 129 -8.11 17.41 -10.79
CA GLN A 129 -8.81 17.56 -12.08
C GLN A 129 -10.33 17.73 -11.96
N ASP A 130 -10.92 17.41 -10.80
CA ASP A 130 -12.37 17.47 -10.57
C ASP A 130 -12.75 18.64 -9.63
N LYS A 131 -14.05 18.90 -9.46
CA LYS A 131 -14.58 20.04 -8.67
C LYS A 131 -14.42 19.91 -7.15
N TYR A 132 -13.92 18.77 -6.68
CA TYR A 132 -13.87 18.40 -5.26
C TYR A 132 -12.45 18.50 -4.68
N THR A 133 -11.63 19.42 -5.19
CA THR A 133 -10.21 19.61 -4.83
C THR A 133 -10.00 19.79 -3.32
N ASP A 134 -10.85 20.59 -2.67
CA ASP A 134 -10.73 20.88 -1.24
C ASP A 134 -11.02 19.64 -0.39
N ILE A 135 -12.03 18.85 -0.76
CA ILE A 135 -12.39 17.61 -0.08
C ILE A 135 -11.28 16.56 -0.26
N ALA A 136 -10.71 16.46 -1.46
CA ALA A 136 -9.58 15.57 -1.73
C ALA A 136 -8.36 15.94 -0.88
N THR A 137 -8.06 17.24 -0.77
CA THR A 137 -6.96 17.76 0.06
C THR A 137 -7.18 17.49 1.54
N MET A 138 -8.40 17.69 2.04
CA MET A 138 -8.78 17.32 3.41
C MET A 138 -8.63 15.82 3.67
N GLY A 139 -9.01 14.98 2.69
CA GLY A 139 -8.83 13.53 2.75
C GLY A 139 -7.35 13.13 2.83
N PHE A 140 -6.49 13.76 2.02
CA PHE A 140 -5.05 13.56 2.06
C PHE A 140 -4.46 13.94 3.43
N ILE A 141 -4.81 15.13 3.95
CA ILE A 141 -4.35 15.60 5.27
C ILE A 141 -4.80 14.64 6.38
N LEU A 142 -6.07 14.20 6.35
CA LEU A 142 -6.60 13.27 7.33
C LEU A 142 -5.87 11.92 7.28
N GLY A 143 -5.66 11.37 6.09
CA GLY A 143 -4.91 10.12 5.89
C GLY A 143 -3.47 10.24 6.40
N PHE A 144 -2.79 11.34 6.08
CA PHE A 144 -1.45 11.62 6.56
C PHE A 144 -1.39 11.72 8.09
N ILE A 145 -2.32 12.45 8.73
CA ILE A 145 -2.39 12.57 10.20
C ILE A 145 -2.62 11.20 10.84
N ILE A 146 -3.52 10.38 10.29
CA ILE A 146 -3.79 9.04 10.81
C ILE A 146 -2.52 8.19 10.74
N MET A 147 -1.85 8.15 9.58
CA MET A 147 -0.62 7.38 9.40
C MET A 147 0.51 7.87 10.31
N MET A 148 0.73 9.18 10.42
CA MET A 148 1.75 9.74 11.32
C MET A 148 1.42 9.46 12.80
N SER A 149 0.14 9.50 13.18
CA SER A 149 -0.27 9.18 14.55
C SER A 149 -0.06 7.70 14.87
N MET A 150 -0.23 6.81 13.89
CA MET A 150 0.05 5.38 14.04
C MET A 150 1.55 5.12 14.13
N ASP A 151 2.36 5.76 13.30
CA ASP A 151 3.82 5.66 13.34
C ASP A 151 4.38 6.09 14.71
N VAL A 152 3.96 7.25 15.21
CA VAL A 152 4.41 7.79 16.51
C VAL A 152 3.78 7.05 17.71
N GLY A 153 2.53 6.59 17.58
CA GLY A 153 1.77 6.01 18.68
C GLY A 153 1.98 4.51 18.88
N LEU A 154 2.33 3.78 17.83
CA LEU A 154 2.57 2.33 17.85
C LEU A 154 4.05 1.96 17.70
N GLY A 155 4.92 2.92 17.35
CA GLY A 155 6.37 2.80 17.19
C GLY A 155 7.15 3.06 18.46
#